data_AF-A0A8J5J918-F1
#
_entry.id   AF-A0A8J5J918-F1
#
_cell.length_a   1.000
_cell.length_b   1.000
_cell.length_c   1.000
_cell.angle_alpha   90.00
_cell.angle_beta   90.00
_cell.angle_gamma   90.00
#
_symmetry.space_group_name_H-M   'P 1'
#
loop_
_entity.id
_entity.type
_entity.pdbx_description
1 polymer ?
#
loop_
_entity_poly.entity_id
_entity_poly.type
_entity_poly.pdbx_seq_one_letter_code
_entity_poly.pdbx_strand_id
1 'polypeptide(L)'
;MAAPRYGRDRQRPRRRGVPGSKRTNPWYLLAGGFFVVYFIFLVRWRFGNVSNLEGSAPTEQLSNLRKASNPVHVQSDDALDVEIAARLEEQRRIEERARQIPIKVVLPTTSPPTEPPVATTAATMTEKPRDLEKMAAGQELEGRVPGMPVQVVEETPVVQVTEAPLAPVEPVVAPGTPESVATKAVPVQAVPAATMVPFSARHQTISGYAETMKFLENYQYNPDESLFLFFMCSDEQFKASDWSEECVKGKQHVYDVFSKSPGRNRLVTVFAGSEKYWKHQNEYYNDPDLRVKGVPCIMQWEGRSGRTSGMLVHMSLYDEPFLRYLFKNTDQPELLFAAEDVKNKQIVTVNGYDAYVDAMVKFEKEENPSPTFLMMVSGRFRNNNRPWCPYCRYSELPLEYAFYSYAPKNARLIRVEVTDSYAEWRKRTEFTADQNLQLKIVPLMFKIDQLPATTPNGPKSIKFTQHKIRYDQLAPLRELFTSYA
;
A
#
# COMPACT_ATOMS: atom_id res chain seq x y z
N MET A 1 37.38 0.69 -52.89
CA MET A 1 36.16 1.24 -53.53
C MET A 1 35.16 1.52 -52.43
N ALA A 2 34.48 2.64 -52.27
CA ALA A 2 34.59 4.04 -52.68
C ALA A 2 33.72 4.80 -51.62
N ALA A 3 34.15 6.01 -51.25
CA ALA A 3 33.59 6.86 -50.17
C ALA A 3 32.26 7.57 -50.60
N PRO A 4 31.74 8.68 -49.98
CA PRO A 4 32.15 9.42 -48.77
C PRO A 4 31.04 10.06 -47.88
N ARG A 5 31.54 10.59 -46.74
CA ARG A 5 31.18 11.79 -45.92
C ARG A 5 29.99 12.69 -46.30
N TYR A 6 29.28 13.15 -45.27
CA TYR A 6 28.93 14.58 -45.09
C TYR A 6 28.97 14.98 -43.61
N GLY A 7 29.71 16.05 -43.30
CA GLY A 7 29.69 16.74 -42.01
C GLY A 7 28.87 18.02 -42.08
N ARG A 8 28.59 18.62 -40.91
CA ARG A 8 28.38 20.08 -40.81
C ARG A 8 28.57 20.58 -39.38
N ASP A 9 29.60 21.42 -39.23
CA ASP A 9 29.77 22.42 -38.18
C ASP A 9 28.53 23.29 -38.00
N ARG A 10 28.18 23.63 -36.74
CA ARG A 10 27.57 24.92 -36.44
C ARG A 10 28.10 25.53 -35.13
N GLN A 11 28.47 26.79 -35.29
CA GLN A 11 29.12 27.72 -34.39
C GLN A 11 28.34 28.06 -33.12
N ARG A 12 29.07 28.36 -32.05
CA ARG A 12 28.64 29.18 -30.91
C ARG A 12 28.45 30.65 -31.34
N PRO A 13 27.49 31.37 -30.71
CA PRO A 13 27.67 32.79 -30.44
C PRO A 13 27.64 33.11 -28.94
N ARG A 14 28.64 33.86 -28.49
CA ARG A 14 28.62 34.73 -27.29
C ARG A 14 28.26 36.15 -27.75
N ARG A 15 27.29 36.82 -27.12
CA ARG A 15 27.45 38.10 -26.38
C ARG A 15 26.11 38.79 -26.02
N ARG A 16 26.19 39.47 -24.86
CA ARG A 16 25.33 40.41 -24.13
C ARG A 16 24.31 41.26 -24.92
N GLY A 17 23.15 41.48 -24.28
CA GLY A 17 22.24 42.63 -24.47
C GLY A 17 21.35 42.84 -23.23
N VAL A 18 21.22 44.09 -22.81
CA VAL A 18 20.51 44.63 -21.61
C VAL A 18 18.98 44.47 -21.71
N PRO A 19 18.20 44.34 -20.60
CA PRO A 19 16.75 44.19 -20.67
C PRO A 19 16.04 45.53 -20.93
N GLY A 20 15.35 45.62 -22.07
CA GLY A 20 14.43 46.72 -22.40
C GLY A 20 13.02 46.45 -21.89
N SER A 21 12.44 47.40 -21.16
CA SER A 21 11.06 47.41 -20.67
C SER A 21 10.06 47.36 -21.84
N LYS A 22 9.20 46.34 -21.89
CA LYS A 22 8.10 46.29 -22.86
C LYS A 22 6.97 47.22 -22.41
N ARG A 23 6.75 48.31 -23.14
CA ARG A 23 5.54 49.15 -23.05
C ARG A 23 4.31 48.31 -23.45
N THR A 24 3.40 48.08 -22.52
CA THR A 24 2.08 47.51 -22.77
C THR A 24 1.21 48.55 -23.50
N ASN A 25 0.66 48.17 -24.65
CA ASN A 25 -0.18 49.04 -25.47
C ASN A 25 -1.57 49.21 -24.81
N PRO A 26 -2.01 50.44 -24.49
CA PRO A 26 -3.24 50.72 -23.73
C PRO A 26 -4.52 50.18 -24.39
N TRP A 27 -4.51 49.91 -25.69
CA TRP A 27 -5.63 49.31 -26.41
C TRP A 27 -5.96 47.87 -25.95
N TYR A 28 -4.98 47.09 -25.50
CA TYR A 28 -5.23 45.74 -24.98
C TYR A 28 -5.91 45.76 -23.59
N LEU A 29 -5.65 46.80 -22.79
CA LEU A 29 -6.31 46.98 -21.50
C LEU A 29 -7.77 47.39 -21.68
N LEU A 30 -8.06 48.26 -22.66
CA LEU A 30 -9.43 48.65 -23.01
C LEU A 30 -10.23 47.49 -23.62
N ALA A 31 -9.61 46.69 -24.50
CA ALA A 31 -10.26 45.51 -25.07
C ALA A 31 -10.55 44.43 -24.01
N GLY A 32 -9.62 44.23 -23.07
CA GLY A 32 -9.83 43.32 -21.93
C GLY A 32 -10.96 43.78 -21.01
N GLY A 33 -11.04 45.08 -20.71
CA GLY A 33 -12.13 45.66 -19.92
C GLY A 33 -13.51 45.48 -20.56
N PHE A 34 -13.61 45.70 -21.88
CA PHE A 34 -14.86 45.52 -22.61
C PHE A 34 -15.33 44.05 -22.61
N PHE A 35 -14.40 43.11 -22.71
CA PHE A 35 -14.70 41.68 -22.68
C PHE A 35 -15.25 41.22 -21.32
N VAL A 36 -14.72 41.76 -20.22
CA VAL A 36 -15.20 41.47 -18.86
C VAL A 36 -16.60 42.04 -18.64
N VAL A 37 -16.87 43.27 -19.06
CA VAL A 37 -18.20 43.88 -18.94
C VAL A 37 -19.24 43.15 -19.79
N TYR A 38 -18.87 42.72 -21.01
CA TYR A 38 -19.74 41.93 -21.87
C TYR A 38 -20.07 40.56 -21.26
N PHE A 39 -19.09 39.90 -20.62
CA PHE A 39 -19.34 38.64 -19.92
C PHE A 39 -20.28 38.80 -18.72
N ILE A 40 -20.12 39.87 -17.92
CA ILE A 40 -21.03 40.18 -16.81
C ILE A 40 -22.44 40.47 -17.33
N PHE A 41 -22.55 41.17 -18.46
CA PHE A 41 -23.83 41.42 -19.11
C PHE A 41 -24.51 40.12 -19.58
N LEU A 42 -23.77 39.19 -20.21
CA LEU A 42 -24.31 37.89 -20.62
C LEU A 42 -24.75 37.01 -19.45
N VAL A 43 -24.01 37.03 -18.33
CA VAL A 43 -24.37 36.30 -17.11
C VAL A 43 -25.62 36.91 -16.47
N ARG A 44 -25.75 38.24 -16.45
CA ARG A 44 -26.96 38.92 -15.98
C ARG A 44 -28.16 38.73 -16.92
N TRP A 45 -27.93 38.63 -18.22
CA TRP A 45 -28.98 38.42 -19.22
C TRP A 45 -29.52 36.99 -19.21
N ARG A 46 -28.68 35.97 -18.96
CA ARG A 46 -29.12 34.57 -18.86
C ARG A 46 -29.82 34.20 -17.55
N PHE A 47 -29.86 35.09 -16.56
CA PHE A 47 -30.51 34.85 -15.25
C PHE A 47 -31.51 35.95 -14.84
N GLY A 48 -32.21 36.55 -15.80
CA GLY A 48 -33.27 37.52 -15.54
C GLY A 48 -34.67 37.03 -15.93
N ASN A 49 -35.30 36.21 -15.08
CA ASN A 49 -36.75 36.24 -14.79
C ASN A 49 -37.14 35.08 -13.86
N VAL A 50 -37.08 35.29 -12.55
CA VAL A 50 -37.92 34.55 -11.60
C VAL A 50 -38.39 35.54 -10.54
N SER A 51 -39.57 36.10 -10.77
CA SER A 51 -40.34 36.82 -9.76
C SER A 51 -41.81 36.65 -10.12
N ASN A 52 -42.44 35.63 -9.54
CA ASN A 52 -43.86 35.51 -9.19
C ASN A 52 -44.21 34.02 -9.03
N LEU A 53 -44.17 33.53 -7.79
CA LEU A 53 -45.17 32.59 -7.26
C LEU A 53 -44.95 32.44 -5.75
N GLU A 54 -45.78 33.18 -5.04
CA GLU A 54 -46.01 33.15 -3.60
C GLU A 54 -46.93 31.95 -3.30
N GLY A 55 -46.57 31.13 -2.30
CA GLY A 55 -47.36 29.94 -1.94
C GLY A 55 -46.70 29.01 -0.92
N SER A 56 -46.60 29.47 0.32
CA SER A 56 -46.73 28.71 1.59
C SER A 56 -45.73 27.61 2.03
N ALA A 57 -45.06 27.93 3.15
CA ALA A 57 -44.60 27.09 4.28
C ALA A 57 -43.20 26.39 4.22
N PRO A 58 -42.54 26.15 5.38
CA PRO A 58 -41.69 27.11 6.07
C PRO A 58 -40.20 26.74 6.00
N THR A 59 -39.36 27.77 5.86
CA THR A 59 -37.91 27.71 5.81
C THR A 59 -37.30 27.80 7.20
N GLU A 60 -36.80 26.69 7.74
CA GLU A 60 -35.75 26.71 8.80
C GLU A 60 -34.68 25.60 8.67
N GLN A 61 -34.61 24.86 7.56
CA GLN A 61 -33.61 23.78 7.40
C GLN A 61 -32.61 23.92 6.24
N LEU A 62 -32.53 25.06 5.56
CA LEU A 62 -31.69 25.20 4.35
C LEU A 62 -30.56 26.24 4.42
N SER A 63 -30.24 26.80 5.59
CA SER A 63 -29.08 27.70 5.75
C SER A 63 -27.75 26.98 5.99
N ASN A 64 -27.76 25.69 6.33
CA ASN A 64 -26.53 24.93 6.62
C ASN A 64 -25.99 24.08 5.44
N LEU A 65 -26.66 24.07 4.29
CA LEU A 65 -26.27 23.23 3.14
C LEU A 65 -25.59 23.98 1.98
N ARG A 66 -25.22 25.26 2.16
CA ARG A 66 -24.48 26.04 1.13
C ARG A 66 -22.99 26.23 1.40
N LYS A 67 -22.39 25.51 2.34
CA LYS A 67 -20.93 25.53 2.60
C LYS A 67 -20.16 24.30 2.14
N ALA A 68 -20.80 23.33 1.48
CA ALA A 68 -20.15 22.11 1.02
C ALA A 68 -20.32 21.92 -0.50
N SER A 69 -19.66 22.76 -1.30
CA SER A 69 -19.36 22.45 -2.69
C SER A 69 -18.21 23.32 -3.21
N ASN A 70 -17.04 23.16 -2.61
CA ASN A 70 -15.80 23.56 -3.29
C ASN A 70 -15.31 22.37 -4.15
N PRO A 71 -14.87 22.61 -5.40
CA PRO A 71 -14.22 21.58 -6.19
C PRO A 71 -12.92 21.18 -5.48
N VAL A 72 -12.77 19.87 -5.25
CA VAL A 72 -11.60 19.28 -4.61
C VAL A 72 -10.36 19.61 -5.46
N HIS A 73 -9.53 20.51 -4.95
CA HIS A 73 -8.21 20.79 -5.51
C HIS A 73 -7.24 19.73 -5.01
N VAL A 74 -7.29 18.54 -5.61
CA VAL A 74 -6.25 17.50 -5.42
C VAL A 74 -5.03 17.97 -6.20
N GLN A 75 -4.01 18.59 -5.59
CA GLN A 75 -2.64 18.53 -6.13
C GLN A 75 -1.47 19.11 -5.32
N SER A 76 -1.62 19.79 -4.18
CA SER A 76 -0.43 20.32 -3.46
C SER A 76 0.07 19.44 -2.32
N ASP A 77 -0.83 18.91 -1.49
CA ASP A 77 -0.43 18.38 -0.18
C ASP A 77 0.06 16.93 -0.30
N ASP A 78 -0.62 16.11 -1.11
CA ASP A 78 -0.27 14.69 -1.33
C ASP A 78 1.12 14.53 -1.98
N ALA A 79 1.53 15.52 -2.77
CA ALA A 79 2.82 15.55 -3.41
C ALA A 79 3.96 15.78 -2.40
N LEU A 80 3.73 16.61 -1.39
CA LEU A 80 4.68 16.82 -0.30
C LEU A 80 4.79 15.55 0.56
N ASP A 81 3.69 14.84 0.74
CA ASP A 81 3.64 13.64 1.58
C ASP A 81 4.48 12.49 1.06
N VAL A 82 4.46 12.26 -0.24
CA VAL A 82 5.27 11.17 -0.80
C VAL A 82 6.76 11.55 -0.81
N GLU A 83 7.09 12.84 -0.88
CA GLU A 83 8.47 13.33 -0.76
C GLU A 83 9.06 13.05 0.62
N ILE A 84 8.29 13.25 1.69
CA ILE A 84 8.74 12.94 3.06
C ILE A 84 9.10 11.44 3.19
N ALA A 85 8.25 10.55 2.65
CA ALA A 85 8.52 9.11 2.69
C ALA A 85 9.79 8.74 1.89
N ALA A 86 10.00 9.36 0.73
CA ALA A 86 11.21 9.14 -0.07
C ALA A 86 12.48 9.62 0.66
N ARG A 87 12.43 10.75 1.38
CA ARG A 87 13.58 11.27 2.15
C ARG A 87 13.94 10.37 3.32
N LEU A 88 12.96 9.84 4.06
CA LEU A 88 13.21 8.93 5.18
C LEU A 88 13.89 7.63 4.70
N GLU A 89 13.48 7.12 3.55
CA GLU A 89 14.10 5.94 2.94
C GLU A 89 15.54 6.22 2.49
N GLU A 90 15.81 7.40 1.90
CA GLU A 90 17.16 7.80 1.53
C GLU A 90 18.08 7.92 2.75
N GLN A 91 17.58 8.49 3.85
CA GLN A 91 18.31 8.56 5.12
C GLN A 91 18.64 7.18 5.67
N ARG A 92 17.68 6.23 5.64
CA ARG A 92 17.92 4.85 6.07
C ARG A 92 18.98 4.17 5.19
N ARG A 93 18.94 4.37 3.87
CA ARG A 93 19.97 3.84 2.96
C ARG A 93 21.37 4.41 3.25
N ILE A 94 21.46 5.69 3.62
CA ILE A 94 22.72 6.31 4.01
C ILE A 94 23.24 5.67 5.31
N GLU A 95 22.36 5.45 6.29
CA GLU A 95 22.72 4.81 7.56
C GLU A 95 23.15 3.35 7.37
N GLU A 96 22.44 2.58 6.53
CA GLU A 96 22.81 1.21 6.18
C GLU A 96 24.17 1.12 5.46
N ARG A 97 24.45 2.06 4.53
CA ARG A 97 25.79 2.15 3.91
C ARG A 97 26.87 2.51 4.92
N ALA A 98 26.57 3.39 5.89
CA ALA A 98 27.52 3.76 6.93
C ALA A 98 27.84 2.57 7.87
N ARG A 99 26.88 1.68 8.12
CA ARG A 99 27.09 0.44 8.90
C ARG A 99 27.89 -0.64 8.16
N GLN A 100 28.00 -0.55 6.84
CA GLN A 100 28.72 -1.54 6.01
C GLN A 100 30.18 -1.17 5.69
N ILE A 101 30.74 -0.10 6.27
CA ILE A 101 32.15 0.24 6.08
C ILE A 101 33.01 -0.76 6.88
N PRO A 102 33.86 -1.59 6.24
CA PRO A 102 34.77 -2.47 6.96
C PRO A 102 35.86 -1.61 7.63
N ILE A 103 35.98 -1.74 8.95
CA ILE A 103 37.09 -1.16 9.73
C ILE A 103 38.39 -1.77 9.20
N LYS A 104 39.19 -0.98 8.48
CA LYS A 104 40.55 -1.34 8.08
C LYS A 104 41.41 -1.33 9.35
N VAL A 105 41.67 -2.51 9.90
CA VAL A 105 42.64 -2.70 10.98
C VAL A 105 44.02 -2.33 10.45
N VAL A 106 44.54 -1.19 10.89
CA VAL A 106 45.94 -0.80 10.67
C VAL A 106 46.76 -1.40 11.81
N LEU A 107 47.47 -2.49 11.51
CA LEU A 107 48.54 -3.03 12.35
C LEU A 107 49.70 -2.01 12.42
N PRO A 108 50.19 -1.60 13.60
CA PRO A 108 51.39 -0.78 13.72
C PRO A 108 52.64 -1.65 13.66
N THR A 109 53.52 -1.37 12.68
CA THR A 109 54.85 -1.96 12.55
C THR A 109 55.84 -1.27 13.50
N THR A 110 56.59 -2.10 14.22
CA THR A 110 57.64 -1.78 15.20
C THR A 110 58.92 -1.20 14.59
N SER A 111 59.61 -0.35 15.36
CA SER A 111 61.07 -0.11 15.27
C SER A 111 61.64 0.31 16.65
N PRO A 112 62.94 0.09 16.93
CA PRO A 112 63.46 -0.45 18.21
C PRO A 112 64.13 0.59 19.15
N PRO A 113 64.61 0.21 20.36
CA PRO A 113 64.79 1.12 21.50
C PRO A 113 66.22 1.67 21.64
N THR A 114 66.35 2.81 22.33
CA THR A 114 67.61 3.27 22.92
C THR A 114 67.33 3.88 24.30
N GLU A 115 68.18 3.50 25.25
CA GLU A 115 68.08 3.60 26.72
C GLU A 115 68.24 5.01 27.34
N PRO A 116 67.95 5.17 28.66
CA PRO A 116 67.66 6.44 29.37
C PRO A 116 68.91 6.97 30.13
N PRO A 117 68.87 8.08 30.91
CA PRO A 117 68.23 8.20 32.24
C PRO A 117 67.62 9.64 32.46
N VAL A 118 66.88 10.02 33.51
CA VAL A 118 67.25 10.22 34.93
C VAL A 118 65.98 10.71 35.65
N ALA A 119 65.76 10.24 36.87
CA ALA A 119 64.72 10.68 37.80
C ALA A 119 65.11 11.94 38.57
N THR A 120 64.15 12.80 38.94
CA THR A 120 64.16 13.61 40.18
C THR A 120 62.73 14.07 40.52
N THR A 121 62.22 13.56 41.65
CA THR A 121 61.48 14.20 42.77
C THR A 121 61.13 15.70 42.66
N ALA A 122 60.14 16.30 43.33
CA ALA A 122 59.02 15.95 44.20
C ALA A 122 58.37 17.30 44.62
N ALA A 123 57.26 17.22 45.37
CA ALA A 123 56.71 18.23 46.30
C ALA A 123 55.87 19.37 45.69
N THR A 124 54.52 19.31 45.74
CA THR A 124 53.60 19.61 46.87
C THR A 124 53.49 21.10 47.22
N MET A 125 52.26 21.63 47.22
CA MET A 125 51.61 22.28 48.37
C MET A 125 50.25 22.86 47.93
N THR A 126 49.15 22.22 48.34
CA THR A 126 48.26 22.57 49.47
C THR A 126 47.31 23.73 49.20
N GLU A 127 46.02 23.41 49.10
CA GLU A 127 45.06 23.95 50.06
C GLU A 127 43.96 22.92 50.39
N LYS A 128 43.76 22.75 51.67
CA LYS A 128 42.78 21.96 52.45
C LYS A 128 42.53 22.90 53.67
N PRO A 129 41.52 22.73 54.56
CA PRO A 129 40.52 21.66 54.59
C PRO A 129 39.14 22.04 55.23
N ARG A 130 38.32 20.98 55.43
CA ARG A 130 37.36 20.75 56.54
C ARG A 130 35.96 21.38 56.42
N ASP A 131 34.85 20.70 56.72
CA ASP A 131 34.64 19.45 57.44
C ASP A 131 33.62 18.50 56.80
N LEU A 132 33.97 17.23 56.96
CA LEU A 132 33.24 16.00 56.70
C LEU A 132 32.75 15.48 58.07
N GLU A 133 31.80 14.55 58.07
CA GLU A 133 31.71 13.35 58.94
C GLU A 133 30.23 12.97 59.12
N LYS A 134 29.80 11.71 59.01
CA LYS A 134 30.47 10.40 58.87
C LYS A 134 29.41 9.44 58.29
N MET A 135 29.72 8.64 57.25
CA MET A 135 30.35 7.31 57.29
C MET A 135 29.47 6.23 57.94
N ALA A 136 29.51 4.95 57.60
CA ALA A 136 30.10 4.06 56.58
C ALA A 136 29.58 2.66 57.04
N ALA A 137 29.67 1.51 56.36
CA ALA A 137 30.61 0.89 55.44
C ALA A 137 29.84 -0.28 54.76
N GLY A 138 30.17 -0.84 53.60
CA GLY A 138 31.42 -0.89 52.86
C GLY A 138 32.10 -2.25 53.06
N GLN A 139 32.07 -3.12 52.04
CA GLN A 139 33.25 -3.90 51.62
C GLN A 139 33.08 -4.58 50.25
N GLU A 140 34.01 -4.28 49.35
CA GLU A 140 34.34 -5.00 48.12
C GLU A 140 35.03 -6.34 48.42
N LEU A 141 35.04 -7.26 47.43
CA LEU A 141 36.29 -7.85 46.90
C LEU A 141 36.00 -8.81 45.72
N GLU A 142 36.71 -8.55 44.62
CA GLU A 142 37.39 -9.48 43.71
C GLU A 142 36.64 -10.59 42.94
N GLY A 143 37.11 -10.77 41.69
CA GLY A 143 36.50 -11.61 40.66
C GLY A 143 37.05 -13.03 40.53
N ARG A 144 36.37 -13.82 39.68
CA ARG A 144 36.92 -15.00 38.98
C ARG A 144 35.87 -15.58 38.01
N VAL A 145 36.26 -15.79 36.76
CA VAL A 145 35.67 -16.79 35.85
C VAL A 145 36.33 -18.13 36.19
N PRO A 146 35.57 -19.22 36.44
CA PRO A 146 35.33 -20.30 35.46
C PRO A 146 33.95 -21.00 35.64
N GLY A 147 33.29 -21.56 34.63
CA GLY A 147 33.63 -22.83 33.97
C GLY A 147 32.37 -23.71 33.87
N MET A 148 32.23 -24.42 32.75
CA MET A 148 31.17 -25.41 32.43
C MET A 148 30.92 -26.48 33.51
N PRO A 149 29.76 -27.13 33.46
CA PRO A 149 29.70 -28.60 33.47
C PRO A 149 29.00 -29.07 32.17
N VAL A 150 29.73 -29.71 31.24
CA VAL A 150 30.00 -31.16 31.16
C VAL A 150 28.73 -32.00 31.27
N GLN A 151 28.40 -32.58 30.11
CA GLN A 151 27.41 -33.61 29.86
C GLN A 151 27.71 -34.87 30.68
N VAL A 152 26.67 -35.48 31.23
CA VAL A 152 26.65 -36.91 31.50
C VAL A 152 25.68 -37.53 30.51
N VAL A 153 26.25 -38.37 29.65
CA VAL A 153 25.59 -39.29 28.74
C VAL A 153 25.12 -40.48 29.56
N GLU A 154 23.85 -40.85 29.44
CA GLU A 154 23.41 -42.21 29.73
C GLU A 154 22.59 -42.72 28.53
N GLU A 155 23.03 -43.87 28.03
CA GLU A 155 22.68 -44.49 26.77
C GLU A 155 21.39 -45.32 26.86
N THR A 156 20.50 -45.11 25.88
CA THR A 156 19.68 -46.13 25.15
C THR A 156 18.58 -46.93 25.90
N PRO A 157 17.55 -47.48 25.21
CA PRO A 157 17.49 -47.75 23.77
C PRO A 157 16.23 -47.33 22.99
N VAL A 158 16.53 -46.97 21.75
CA VAL A 158 15.84 -47.25 20.48
C VAL A 158 14.69 -48.27 20.57
N VAL A 159 13.48 -47.83 20.21
CA VAL A 159 12.46 -48.70 19.60
C VAL A 159 12.17 -48.17 18.20
N GLN A 160 12.62 -48.95 17.22
CA GLN A 160 12.23 -48.89 15.82
C GLN A 160 10.76 -49.31 15.69
N VAL A 161 9.97 -48.60 14.89
CA VAL A 161 8.84 -49.23 14.19
C VAL A 161 8.99 -48.91 12.71
N THR A 162 9.26 -50.00 12.00
CA THR A 162 9.51 -50.16 10.59
C THR A 162 8.21 -50.01 9.78
N GLU A 163 8.37 -49.47 8.60
CA GLU A 163 7.38 -49.38 7.52
C GLU A 163 7.19 -50.74 6.81
N ALA A 164 6.03 -50.88 6.12
CA ALA A 164 5.65 -51.83 5.06
C ALA A 164 4.72 -53.02 5.44
N PRO A 165 3.95 -53.62 4.49
CA PRO A 165 3.45 -53.13 3.19
C PRO A 165 1.94 -53.41 2.90
N LEU A 166 1.42 -52.70 1.89
CA LEU A 166 0.20 -53.00 1.13
C LEU A 166 0.28 -54.38 0.43
N ALA A 167 -0.83 -55.12 0.42
CA ALA A 167 -1.08 -56.20 -0.53
C ALA A 167 -2.54 -56.14 -1.06
N PRO A 168 -2.78 -56.57 -2.30
CA PRO A 168 -3.98 -56.28 -3.09
C PRO A 168 -5.00 -57.43 -3.03
N VAL A 169 -6.29 -57.11 -3.16
CA VAL A 169 -7.32 -58.12 -3.48
C VAL A 169 -8.23 -57.59 -4.57
N GLU A 170 -8.19 -58.27 -5.72
CA GLU A 170 -9.10 -58.14 -6.87
C GLU A 170 -10.07 -59.35 -6.92
N PRO A 171 -11.10 -59.37 -7.79
CA PRO A 171 -12.47 -59.71 -7.41
C PRO A 171 -12.93 -61.11 -7.81
N VAL A 172 -14.02 -61.59 -7.19
CA VAL A 172 -14.78 -62.77 -7.62
C VAL A 172 -16.22 -62.38 -7.95
N VAL A 173 -16.72 -62.96 -9.04
CA VAL A 173 -17.89 -62.58 -9.84
C VAL A 173 -19.11 -63.48 -9.55
N ALA A 174 -20.28 -62.84 -9.40
CA ALA A 174 -21.67 -63.24 -9.78
C ALA A 174 -22.41 -64.41 -9.08
N PRO A 175 -23.75 -64.60 -9.30
CA PRO A 175 -24.86 -63.65 -9.58
C PRO A 175 -26.12 -63.90 -8.69
N GLY A 176 -27.08 -62.95 -8.66
CA GLY A 176 -28.46 -63.23 -8.22
C GLY A 176 -29.28 -62.02 -7.74
N THR A 177 -30.13 -61.49 -8.62
CA THR A 177 -31.19 -60.47 -8.39
C THR A 177 -32.45 -61.10 -7.76
N PRO A 178 -33.52 -60.35 -7.43
CA PRO A 178 -33.69 -59.24 -6.46
C PRO A 178 -34.76 -59.58 -5.39
N GLU A 179 -34.70 -59.02 -4.17
CA GLU A 179 -35.95 -58.72 -3.44
C GLU A 179 -35.76 -57.67 -2.34
N SER A 180 -36.79 -56.83 -2.23
CA SER A 180 -36.87 -55.56 -1.51
C SER A 180 -37.04 -55.75 0.00
N VAL A 181 -36.21 -55.12 0.85
CA VAL A 181 -36.62 -54.67 2.20
C VAL A 181 -35.78 -53.46 2.67
N ALA A 182 -36.49 -52.34 2.85
CA ALA A 182 -36.25 -51.19 3.74
C ALA A 182 -34.86 -50.98 4.38
N THR A 183 -34.08 -50.05 3.83
CA THR A 183 -32.91 -49.46 4.51
C THR A 183 -33.34 -48.31 5.41
N LYS A 184 -33.23 -48.52 6.73
CA LYS A 184 -33.11 -47.47 7.74
C LYS A 184 -31.93 -46.56 7.36
N ALA A 185 -32.20 -45.27 7.21
CA ALA A 185 -31.17 -44.25 7.02
C ALA A 185 -30.22 -44.25 8.23
N VAL A 186 -28.97 -44.61 7.96
CA VAL A 186 -27.83 -44.37 8.85
C VAL A 186 -27.61 -42.84 8.86
N PRO A 187 -27.49 -42.19 10.02
CA PRO A 187 -27.17 -40.77 10.05
C PRO A 187 -25.78 -40.59 9.45
N VAL A 188 -25.73 -39.89 8.32
CA VAL A 188 -24.49 -39.35 7.75
C VAL A 188 -23.82 -38.56 8.86
N GLN A 189 -22.65 -39.02 9.29
CA GLN A 189 -21.79 -38.26 10.19
C GLN A 189 -21.53 -36.91 9.55
N ALA A 190 -22.12 -35.88 10.14
CA ALA A 190 -21.80 -34.51 9.83
C ALA A 190 -20.29 -34.34 10.01
N VAL A 191 -19.63 -33.90 8.95
CA VAL A 191 -18.30 -33.29 9.02
C VAL A 191 -18.30 -32.34 10.22
N PRO A 192 -17.30 -32.38 11.12
CA PRO A 192 -17.29 -31.48 12.25
C PRO A 192 -17.37 -30.06 11.70
N ALA A 193 -18.45 -29.35 12.02
CA ALA A 193 -18.54 -27.92 11.81
C ALA A 193 -17.26 -27.34 12.41
N ALA A 194 -16.43 -26.70 11.57
CA ALA A 194 -15.25 -26.00 12.03
C ALA A 194 -15.68 -25.17 13.24
N THR A 195 -15.14 -25.49 14.42
CA THR A 195 -15.46 -24.78 15.66
C THR A 195 -15.22 -23.31 15.40
N MET A 196 -16.30 -22.54 15.20
CA MET A 196 -16.20 -21.12 14.90
C MET A 196 -15.57 -20.47 16.12
N VAL A 197 -14.32 -20.04 15.97
CA VAL A 197 -13.60 -19.34 17.04
C VAL A 197 -14.33 -18.01 17.27
N PRO A 198 -14.87 -17.75 18.48
CA PRO A 198 -15.68 -16.58 18.75
C PRO A 198 -14.97 -15.27 18.42
N PHE A 199 -15.73 -14.23 18.06
CA PHE A 199 -15.19 -12.90 17.76
C PHE A 199 -14.29 -12.38 18.88
N SER A 200 -14.75 -12.45 20.13
CA SER A 200 -14.01 -11.97 21.31
C SER A 200 -12.68 -12.68 21.55
N ALA A 201 -12.53 -13.93 21.11
CA ALA A 201 -11.28 -14.67 21.23
C ALA A 201 -10.23 -14.25 20.18
N ARG A 202 -10.66 -13.53 19.13
CA ARG A 202 -9.82 -13.12 18.00
C ARG A 202 -9.78 -11.61 17.80
N HIS A 203 -10.37 -10.88 18.73
CA HIS A 203 -10.48 -9.43 18.70
C HIS A 203 -9.84 -8.84 19.95
N GLN A 204 -9.05 -7.79 19.76
CA GLN A 204 -8.54 -6.97 20.85
C GLN A 204 -8.57 -5.50 20.48
N THR A 205 -8.54 -4.63 21.49
CA THR A 205 -8.48 -3.18 21.30
C THR A 205 -7.17 -2.62 21.84
N ILE A 206 -6.65 -1.60 21.16
CA ILE A 206 -5.43 -0.89 21.55
C ILE A 206 -5.68 0.61 21.44
N SER A 207 -5.09 1.39 22.35
CA SER A 207 -5.27 2.85 22.42
C SER A 207 -3.98 3.59 22.07
N GLY A 208 -4.03 4.35 20.98
CA GLY A 208 -2.96 5.27 20.61
C GLY A 208 -1.74 4.61 19.94
N TYR A 209 -0.89 5.48 19.40
CA TYR A 209 0.22 5.08 18.54
C TYR A 209 1.28 4.26 19.29
N ALA A 210 1.65 4.70 20.50
CA ALA A 210 2.70 4.04 21.30
C ALA A 210 2.36 2.57 21.60
N GLU A 211 1.14 2.28 22.05
CA GLU A 211 0.73 0.91 22.32
C GLU A 211 0.56 0.09 21.04
N THR A 212 0.20 0.74 19.92
CA THR A 212 0.18 0.07 18.60
C THR A 212 1.57 -0.39 18.21
N MET A 213 2.59 0.49 18.30
CA MET A 213 3.96 0.13 17.98
C MET A 213 4.50 -0.95 18.91
N LYS A 214 4.26 -0.83 20.21
CA LYS A 214 4.62 -1.87 21.19
C LYS A 214 3.96 -3.21 20.86
N PHE A 215 2.71 -3.22 20.42
CA PHE A 215 2.06 -4.46 19.98
C PHE A 215 2.73 -5.05 18.75
N LEU A 216 3.05 -4.23 17.74
CA LEU A 216 3.69 -4.68 16.50
C LEU A 216 5.13 -5.15 16.72
N GLU A 217 5.88 -4.50 17.60
CA GLU A 217 7.24 -4.92 18.00
C GLU A 217 7.25 -6.28 18.70
N ASN A 218 6.23 -6.55 19.51
CA ASN A 218 6.08 -7.82 20.22
C ASN A 218 5.35 -8.89 19.40
N TYR A 219 4.82 -8.54 18.22
CA TYR A 219 4.08 -9.47 17.39
C TYR A 219 5.01 -10.49 16.75
N GLN A 220 4.81 -11.76 17.10
CA GLN A 220 5.51 -12.87 16.47
C GLN A 220 4.72 -13.34 15.25
N TYR A 221 5.33 -13.24 14.08
CA TYR A 221 4.71 -13.68 12.83
C TYR A 221 4.33 -15.16 12.91
N ASN A 222 3.06 -15.44 12.63
CA ASN A 222 2.53 -16.78 12.50
C ASN A 222 1.99 -16.98 11.07
N PRO A 223 2.55 -17.91 10.27
CA PRO A 223 2.08 -18.16 8.91
C PRO A 223 0.64 -18.69 8.84
N ASP A 224 0.14 -19.29 9.92
CA ASP A 224 -1.21 -19.81 10.01
C ASP A 224 -2.22 -18.74 10.44
N GLU A 225 -1.76 -17.58 10.94
CA GLU A 225 -2.61 -16.44 11.35
C GLU A 225 -2.67 -15.36 10.27
N SER A 226 -3.77 -14.63 10.19
CA SER A 226 -3.85 -13.38 9.44
C SER A 226 -4.23 -12.23 10.36
N LEU A 227 -3.29 -11.32 10.62
CA LEU A 227 -3.48 -10.16 11.48
C LEU A 227 -4.01 -8.97 10.68
N PHE A 228 -5.11 -8.40 11.13
CA PHE A 228 -5.71 -7.18 10.57
C PHE A 228 -5.68 -6.06 11.58
N LEU A 229 -5.18 -4.90 11.16
CA LEU A 229 -5.15 -3.67 11.95
C LEU A 229 -6.28 -2.76 11.48
N PHE A 230 -7.20 -2.44 12.37
CA PHE A 230 -8.36 -1.61 12.07
C PHE A 230 -8.32 -0.31 12.87
N PHE A 231 -7.92 0.77 12.20
CA PHE A 231 -7.76 2.09 12.79
C PHE A 231 -9.09 2.82 12.81
N MET A 232 -9.48 3.26 13.99
CA MET A 232 -10.79 3.79 14.31
C MET A 232 -10.72 5.16 14.98
N CYS A 233 -11.78 5.93 14.83
CA CYS A 233 -12.00 7.15 15.59
C CYS A 233 -11.92 6.88 17.11
N SER A 234 -11.41 7.86 17.85
CA SER A 234 -11.36 7.84 19.32
C SER A 234 -11.49 9.26 19.87
N ASP A 235 -11.57 9.41 21.19
CA ASP A 235 -11.46 10.72 21.82
C ASP A 235 -9.98 11.18 21.94
N GLU A 236 -9.76 12.32 22.60
CA GLU A 236 -8.42 12.88 22.83
C GLU A 236 -7.55 12.02 23.76
N GLN A 237 -8.15 11.09 24.50
CA GLN A 237 -7.48 10.14 25.38
C GLN A 237 -7.37 8.75 24.75
N PHE A 238 -7.60 8.63 23.44
CA PHE A 238 -7.59 7.38 22.69
C PHE A 238 -8.57 6.31 23.22
N LYS A 239 -9.72 6.74 23.75
CA LYS A 239 -10.84 5.86 24.12
C LYS A 239 -11.89 5.84 23.02
N ALA A 240 -12.70 4.78 22.98
CA ALA A 240 -13.74 4.61 21.99
C ALA A 240 -14.65 5.85 21.86
N SER A 241 -14.64 6.45 20.68
CA SER A 241 -15.51 7.58 20.34
C SER A 241 -15.61 7.66 18.82
N ASP A 242 -16.81 7.47 18.29
CA ASP A 242 -17.04 7.52 16.85
C ASP A 242 -17.48 8.94 16.43
N TRP A 243 -16.53 9.87 16.41
CA TRP A 243 -16.82 11.28 16.08
C TRP A 243 -17.21 11.51 14.62
N SER A 244 -17.12 10.51 13.74
CA SER A 244 -17.59 10.57 12.36
C SER A 244 -18.59 9.45 12.04
N GLU A 245 -19.55 9.76 11.17
CA GLU A 245 -20.49 8.77 10.62
C GLU A 245 -19.74 7.63 9.92
N GLU A 246 -18.61 7.95 9.27
CA GLU A 246 -17.82 6.95 8.57
C GLU A 246 -17.22 5.92 9.52
N CYS A 247 -16.72 6.35 10.68
CA CYS A 247 -16.25 5.44 11.71
C CYS A 247 -17.37 4.55 12.24
N VAL A 248 -18.56 5.10 12.51
CA VAL A 248 -19.71 4.31 12.96
C VAL A 248 -20.04 3.20 11.96
N LYS A 249 -20.26 3.58 10.69
CA LYS A 249 -20.64 2.64 9.63
C LYS A 249 -19.51 1.65 9.33
N GLY A 250 -18.29 2.14 9.17
CA GLY A 250 -17.11 1.32 8.89
C GLY A 250 -16.89 0.26 9.96
N LYS A 251 -17.02 0.62 11.25
CA LYS A 251 -16.92 -0.34 12.35
C LYS A 251 -17.98 -1.43 12.28
N GLN A 252 -19.22 -1.05 12.03
CA GLN A 252 -20.32 -2.01 11.91
C GLN A 252 -20.02 -3.02 10.80
N HIS A 253 -19.73 -2.56 9.58
CA HIS A 253 -19.43 -3.45 8.46
C HIS A 253 -18.22 -4.34 8.71
N VAL A 254 -17.11 -3.78 9.23
CA VAL A 254 -15.90 -4.55 9.54
C VAL A 254 -16.19 -5.64 10.57
N TYR A 255 -16.87 -5.32 11.67
CA TYR A 255 -17.17 -6.30 12.73
C TYR A 255 -18.14 -7.38 12.24
N ASP A 256 -19.19 -6.99 11.51
CA ASP A 256 -20.18 -7.91 10.98
C ASP A 256 -19.55 -8.92 10.02
N VAL A 257 -18.69 -8.48 9.10
CA VAL A 257 -18.02 -9.38 8.14
C VAL A 257 -16.90 -10.19 8.81
N PHE A 258 -16.12 -9.58 9.71
CA PHE A 258 -15.05 -10.27 10.43
C PHE A 258 -15.57 -11.37 11.35
N SER A 259 -16.75 -11.19 11.97
CA SER A 259 -17.37 -12.22 12.81
C SER A 259 -17.59 -13.56 12.09
N LYS A 260 -17.78 -13.49 10.76
CA LYS A 260 -17.96 -14.62 9.85
C LYS A 260 -16.66 -15.11 9.21
N SER A 261 -15.55 -14.42 9.46
CA SER A 261 -14.26 -14.73 8.86
C SER A 261 -13.60 -15.99 9.48
N PRO A 262 -12.66 -16.64 8.77
CA PRO A 262 -11.95 -17.81 9.27
C PRO A 262 -11.37 -17.61 10.67
N GLY A 263 -11.43 -18.66 11.51
CA GLY A 263 -10.95 -18.62 12.90
C GLY A 263 -9.46 -18.31 13.08
N ARG A 264 -8.67 -18.37 12.00
CA ARG A 264 -7.27 -17.95 11.99
C ARG A 264 -7.06 -16.43 11.86
N ASN A 265 -8.11 -15.69 11.51
CA ASN A 265 -8.00 -14.25 11.35
C ASN A 265 -8.06 -13.59 12.73
N ARG A 266 -7.19 -12.61 12.97
CA ARG A 266 -7.15 -11.82 14.19
C ARG A 266 -7.35 -10.34 13.86
N LEU A 267 -8.22 -9.67 14.60
CA LEU A 267 -8.53 -8.26 14.41
C LEU A 267 -8.04 -7.45 15.61
N VAL A 268 -7.27 -6.41 15.34
CA VAL A 268 -6.85 -5.43 16.33
C VAL A 268 -7.51 -4.10 15.99
N THR A 269 -8.47 -3.69 16.80
CA THR A 269 -9.06 -2.34 16.67
C THR A 269 -8.16 -1.35 17.39
N VAL A 270 -7.63 -0.40 16.65
CA VAL A 270 -6.76 0.66 17.15
C VAL A 270 -7.57 1.95 17.28
N PHE A 271 -7.77 2.43 18.50
CA PHE A 271 -8.31 3.77 18.75
C PHE A 271 -7.23 4.80 18.42
N ALA A 272 -7.41 5.48 17.30
CA ALA A 272 -6.32 6.14 16.58
C ALA A 272 -6.40 7.68 16.58
N GLY A 273 -7.28 8.28 17.39
CA GLY A 273 -7.28 9.71 17.69
C GLY A 273 -8.63 10.41 17.48
N SER A 274 -8.74 11.60 18.07
CA SER A 274 -9.86 12.53 17.91
C SER A 274 -9.85 13.21 16.55
N GLU A 275 -10.98 13.82 16.18
CA GLU A 275 -11.08 14.66 14.98
C GLU A 275 -9.93 15.68 14.92
N LYS A 276 -9.59 16.31 16.07
CA LYS A 276 -8.49 17.27 16.18
C LYS A 276 -7.13 16.64 15.89
N TYR A 277 -6.89 15.43 16.35
CA TYR A 277 -5.65 14.69 16.09
C TYR A 277 -5.46 14.36 14.59
N TRP A 278 -6.57 14.22 13.85
CA TRP A 278 -6.58 13.97 12.41
C TRP A 278 -6.64 15.23 11.53
N LYS A 279 -6.74 16.43 12.11
CA LYS A 279 -6.67 17.71 11.35
C LYS A 279 -5.28 17.99 10.78
N HIS A 280 -4.25 17.35 11.33
CA HIS A 280 -2.86 17.52 10.92
C HIS A 280 -2.19 16.16 10.78
N GLN A 281 -1.00 16.16 10.18
CA GLN A 281 -0.15 14.97 10.16
C GLN A 281 0.18 14.56 11.60
N ASN A 282 -0.01 13.28 11.89
CA ASN A 282 0.24 12.67 13.18
C ASN A 282 1.19 11.48 13.06
N GLU A 283 1.40 10.76 14.15
CA GLU A 283 2.34 9.65 14.22
C GLU A 283 1.98 8.53 13.25
N TYR A 284 0.69 8.15 13.15
CA TYR A 284 0.24 7.15 12.18
C TYR A 284 0.38 7.63 10.73
N TYR A 285 0.16 8.92 10.49
CA TYR A 285 0.32 9.55 9.19
C TYR A 285 1.76 9.48 8.68
N ASN A 286 2.70 9.69 9.60
CA ASN A 286 4.12 9.79 9.31
C ASN A 286 4.86 8.45 9.37
N ASP A 287 4.28 7.45 10.03
CA ASP A 287 4.86 6.12 10.12
C ASP A 287 5.18 5.53 8.73
N PRO A 288 6.40 5.01 8.52
CA PRO A 288 6.85 4.53 7.21
C PRO A 288 6.14 3.24 6.75
N ASP A 289 5.66 2.42 7.68
CA ASP A 289 5.09 1.10 7.42
C ASP A 289 3.56 1.16 7.36
N LEU A 290 2.93 1.70 8.40
CA LEU A 290 1.50 1.88 8.53
C LEU A 290 0.96 2.95 7.58
N ARG A 291 1.58 4.15 7.59
CA ARG A 291 1.24 5.30 6.72
C ARG A 291 -0.27 5.53 6.60
N VAL A 292 -0.97 5.63 7.73
CA VAL A 292 -2.43 5.81 7.76
C VAL A 292 -2.79 7.27 7.52
N LYS A 293 -3.45 7.57 6.40
CA LYS A 293 -3.80 8.95 6.02
C LYS A 293 -5.11 9.45 6.62
N GLY A 294 -5.92 8.57 7.18
CA GLY A 294 -7.20 8.90 7.77
C GLY A 294 -7.86 7.70 8.40
N VAL A 295 -8.88 7.97 9.22
CA VAL A 295 -9.74 6.96 9.86
C VAL A 295 -11.18 7.12 9.36
N PRO A 296 -11.96 6.03 9.28
CA PRO A 296 -11.55 4.65 9.56
C PRO A 296 -10.75 4.02 8.41
N CYS A 297 -9.86 3.08 8.73
CA CYS A 297 -9.19 2.25 7.73
C CYS A 297 -8.77 0.89 8.29
N ILE A 298 -8.68 -0.12 7.43
CA ILE A 298 -8.17 -1.45 7.79
C ILE A 298 -7.06 -1.87 6.84
N MET A 299 -6.12 -2.67 7.33
CA MET A 299 -5.09 -3.32 6.50
C MET A 299 -4.66 -4.64 7.12
N GLN A 300 -4.15 -5.55 6.29
CA GLN A 300 -3.46 -6.74 6.76
C GLN A 300 -2.01 -6.38 7.13
N TRP A 301 -1.57 -6.83 8.31
CA TRP A 301 -0.17 -6.82 8.72
C TRP A 301 0.45 -8.17 8.37
N GLU A 302 1.47 -8.18 7.52
CA GLU A 302 2.12 -9.42 7.08
C GLU A 302 3.27 -9.85 8.01
N GLY A 303 3.56 -9.09 9.07
CA GLY A 303 4.59 -9.41 10.08
C GLY A 303 6.03 -9.23 9.62
N ARG A 304 6.31 -9.39 8.32
CA ARG A 304 7.66 -9.34 7.77
C ARG A 304 8.04 -7.91 7.39
N SER A 305 9.05 -7.35 8.04
CA SER A 305 9.69 -6.07 7.67
C SER A 305 8.71 -4.90 7.51
N GLY A 306 7.66 -4.83 8.34
CA GLY A 306 6.67 -3.75 8.26
C GLY A 306 5.70 -3.84 7.08
N ARG A 307 5.67 -4.98 6.37
CA ARG A 307 4.85 -5.15 5.18
C ARG A 307 3.36 -5.17 5.51
N THR A 308 2.61 -4.45 4.69
CA THR A 308 1.15 -4.33 4.79
C THR A 308 0.51 -4.53 3.43
N SER A 309 -0.72 -5.04 3.42
CA SER A 309 -1.50 -5.27 2.20
C SER A 309 -3.00 -5.10 2.45
N GLY A 310 -3.78 -5.07 1.36
CA GLY A 310 -5.24 -5.07 1.44
C GLY A 310 -5.83 -3.85 2.15
N MET A 311 -5.22 -2.67 2.00
CA MET A 311 -5.69 -1.48 2.71
C MET A 311 -7.03 -0.99 2.14
N LEU A 312 -8.04 -0.91 2.99
CA LEU A 312 -9.34 -0.29 2.71
C LEU A 312 -9.52 0.93 3.61
N VAL A 313 -10.09 1.99 3.05
CA VAL A 313 -10.26 3.30 3.68
C VAL A 313 -11.70 3.81 3.54
N HIS A 314 -12.21 4.50 4.56
CA HIS A 314 -13.48 5.23 4.49
C HIS A 314 -14.62 4.39 3.88
N MET A 315 -15.24 4.89 2.80
CA MET A 315 -16.38 4.29 2.10
C MET A 315 -16.10 2.87 1.56
N SER A 316 -14.85 2.53 1.26
CA SER A 316 -14.51 1.17 0.78
C SER A 316 -14.70 0.09 1.87
N LEU A 317 -14.82 0.49 3.13
CA LEU A 317 -15.19 -0.41 4.23
C LEU A 317 -16.68 -0.77 4.23
N TYR A 318 -17.53 -0.06 3.48
CA TYR A 318 -18.97 -0.36 3.43
C TYR A 318 -19.29 -1.46 2.42
N ASP A 319 -18.40 -1.65 1.45
CA ASP A 319 -18.51 -2.70 0.45
C ASP A 319 -18.17 -4.06 1.10
N GLU A 320 -19.21 -4.77 1.56
CA GLU A 320 -19.09 -6.13 2.11
C GLU A 320 -18.23 -7.06 1.24
N PRO A 321 -18.31 -7.04 -0.11
CA PRO A 321 -17.48 -7.91 -0.92
C PRO A 321 -15.97 -7.64 -0.78
N PHE A 322 -15.56 -6.38 -0.60
CA PHE A 322 -14.14 -6.05 -0.35
C PHE A 322 -13.68 -6.58 1.00
N LEU A 323 -14.50 -6.45 2.05
CA LEU A 323 -14.19 -6.99 3.37
C LEU A 323 -14.13 -8.52 3.36
N ARG A 324 -15.08 -9.17 2.70
CA ARG A 324 -15.10 -10.63 2.54
C ARG A 324 -13.86 -11.12 1.80
N TYR A 325 -13.46 -10.40 0.75
CA TYR A 325 -12.26 -10.72 -0.02
C TYR A 325 -10.98 -10.52 0.80
N LEU A 326 -10.86 -9.40 1.52
CA LEU A 326 -9.76 -9.11 2.44
C LEU A 326 -9.61 -10.20 3.51
N PHE A 327 -10.71 -10.56 4.17
CA PHE A 327 -10.71 -11.56 5.24
C PHE A 327 -10.74 -13.01 4.73
N LYS A 328 -10.89 -13.23 3.42
CA LYS A 328 -10.99 -14.55 2.80
C LYS A 328 -12.10 -15.38 3.43
N ASN A 329 -13.28 -14.77 3.56
CA ASN A 329 -14.46 -15.42 4.13
C ASN A 329 -14.87 -16.65 3.30
N THR A 330 -15.12 -17.78 3.97
CA THR A 330 -15.47 -19.06 3.32
C THR A 330 -16.88 -19.53 3.63
N ASP A 331 -17.64 -18.77 4.43
CA ASP A 331 -19.02 -19.06 4.80
C ASP A 331 -19.99 -18.97 3.60
N GLN A 332 -19.65 -18.14 2.61
CA GLN A 332 -20.44 -17.91 1.39
C GLN A 332 -19.49 -17.79 0.19
N PRO A 333 -18.91 -18.91 -0.30
CA PRO A 333 -17.90 -18.89 -1.35
C PRO A 333 -18.41 -18.29 -2.67
N GLU A 334 -19.71 -18.42 -2.95
CA GLU A 334 -20.39 -17.81 -4.10
C GLU A 334 -20.32 -16.29 -4.11
N LEU A 335 -20.16 -15.64 -2.95
CA LEU A 335 -20.02 -14.18 -2.86
C LEU A 335 -18.61 -13.68 -3.15
N LEU A 336 -17.61 -14.56 -3.15
CA LEU A 336 -16.26 -14.18 -3.55
C LEU A 336 -16.13 -14.30 -5.06
N PHE A 337 -16.04 -15.52 -5.58
CA PHE A 337 -15.98 -15.77 -7.02
C PHE A 337 -16.47 -17.18 -7.35
N ALA A 338 -17.23 -17.32 -8.44
CA ALA A 338 -17.40 -18.64 -9.03
C ALA A 338 -16.06 -19.07 -9.69
N ALA A 339 -15.62 -20.31 -9.46
CA ALA A 339 -14.33 -20.80 -9.98
C ALA A 339 -14.20 -20.61 -11.51
N GLU A 340 -15.31 -20.80 -12.23
CA GLU A 340 -15.36 -20.64 -13.69
C GLU A 340 -15.22 -19.18 -14.15
N ASP A 341 -15.59 -18.19 -13.31
CA ASP A 341 -15.45 -16.77 -13.64
C ASP A 341 -13.99 -16.28 -13.52
N VAL A 342 -13.16 -17.01 -12.79
CA VAL A 342 -11.75 -16.65 -12.50
C VAL A 342 -10.76 -17.45 -13.34
N LYS A 343 -11.12 -18.68 -13.75
CA LYS A 343 -10.26 -19.72 -14.33
C LYS A 343 -9.25 -19.28 -15.39
N ASN A 344 -9.57 -18.22 -16.15
CA ASN A 344 -8.71 -17.71 -17.23
C ASN A 344 -8.40 -16.21 -17.13
N LYS A 345 -8.80 -15.54 -16.03
CA LYS A 345 -8.45 -14.14 -15.80
C LYS A 345 -7.04 -14.04 -15.24
N GLN A 346 -6.25 -13.10 -15.74
CA GLN A 346 -4.85 -12.97 -15.34
C GLN A 346 -4.51 -11.54 -14.94
N ILE A 347 -3.86 -11.38 -13.78
CA ILE A 347 -3.20 -10.15 -13.39
C ILE A 347 -1.69 -10.39 -13.52
N VAL A 348 -1.04 -9.66 -14.43
CA VAL A 348 0.39 -9.74 -14.68
C VAL A 348 1.04 -8.45 -14.20
N THR A 349 2.04 -8.53 -13.33
CA THR A 349 2.79 -7.35 -12.90
C THR A 349 4.10 -7.23 -13.66
N VAL A 350 4.39 -6.04 -14.20
CA VAL A 350 5.66 -5.71 -14.84
C VAL A 350 6.23 -4.44 -14.21
N ASN A 351 7.56 -4.37 -14.12
CA ASN A 351 8.26 -3.33 -13.37
C ASN A 351 9.13 -2.49 -14.31
N GLY A 352 8.94 -1.18 -14.30
CA GLY A 352 9.72 -0.24 -15.11
C GLY A 352 9.29 -0.15 -16.57
N TYR A 353 9.89 0.82 -17.27
CA TYR A 353 9.48 1.19 -18.63
C TYR A 353 9.81 0.10 -19.66
N ASP A 354 10.99 -0.50 -19.59
CA ASP A 354 11.42 -1.53 -20.53
C ASP A 354 10.48 -2.75 -20.50
N ALA A 355 10.12 -3.23 -19.31
CA ALA A 355 9.19 -4.35 -19.17
C ALA A 355 7.76 -3.99 -19.63
N TYR A 356 7.35 -2.73 -19.47
CA TYR A 356 6.11 -2.22 -20.07
C TYR A 356 6.18 -2.25 -21.60
N VAL A 357 7.26 -1.76 -22.20
CA VAL A 357 7.45 -1.77 -23.66
C VAL A 357 7.44 -3.20 -24.20
N ASP A 358 8.15 -4.13 -23.54
CA ASP A 358 8.14 -5.55 -23.91
C ASP A 358 6.74 -6.15 -23.85
N ALA A 359 5.95 -5.80 -22.82
CA ALA A 359 4.56 -6.24 -22.71
C ALA A 359 3.68 -5.67 -23.84
N MET A 360 3.89 -4.41 -24.24
CA MET A 360 3.16 -3.79 -25.35
C MET A 360 3.55 -4.41 -26.70
N VAL A 361 4.85 -4.64 -26.93
CA VAL A 361 5.34 -5.32 -28.15
C VAL A 361 4.81 -6.74 -28.25
N LYS A 362 4.73 -7.46 -27.12
CA LYS A 362 4.09 -8.78 -27.08
C LYS A 362 2.62 -8.67 -27.41
N PHE A 363 1.90 -7.74 -26.78
CA PHE A 363 0.48 -7.51 -27.04
C PHE A 363 0.21 -7.18 -28.51
N GLU A 364 1.01 -6.33 -29.16
CA GLU A 364 0.85 -5.99 -30.59
C GLU A 364 0.94 -7.20 -31.53
N LYS A 365 1.74 -8.20 -31.16
CA LYS A 365 1.99 -9.40 -31.96
C LYS A 365 0.97 -10.52 -31.71
N GLU A 366 0.12 -10.40 -30.69
CA GLU A 366 -0.86 -11.42 -30.37
C GLU A 366 -1.90 -11.59 -31.48
N GLU A 367 -2.19 -12.84 -31.82
CA GLU A 367 -3.31 -13.22 -32.67
C GLU A 367 -4.56 -13.34 -31.80
N ASN A 368 -5.58 -12.50 -32.07
CA ASN A 368 -6.84 -12.43 -31.31
C ASN A 368 -6.63 -12.15 -29.80
N PRO A 369 -6.12 -10.95 -29.45
CA PRO A 369 -5.88 -10.61 -28.04
C PRO A 369 -7.17 -10.67 -27.22
N SER A 370 -7.07 -11.21 -26.00
CA SER A 370 -8.18 -11.13 -25.04
C SER A 370 -8.35 -9.70 -24.51
N PRO A 371 -9.53 -9.34 -23.96
CA PRO A 371 -9.76 -8.03 -23.37
C PRO A 371 -8.65 -7.69 -22.37
N THR A 372 -7.83 -6.69 -22.69
CA THR A 372 -6.64 -6.36 -21.91
C THR A 372 -6.75 -4.95 -21.34
N PHE A 373 -6.52 -4.86 -20.04
CA PHE A 373 -6.50 -3.63 -19.27
C PHE A 373 -5.06 -3.37 -18.81
N LEU A 374 -4.68 -2.10 -18.73
CA LEU A 374 -3.38 -1.64 -18.29
C LEU A 374 -3.56 -0.74 -17.07
N MET A 375 -3.03 -1.16 -15.92
CA MET A 375 -3.13 -0.42 -14.68
C MET A 375 -1.75 0.13 -14.29
N MET A 376 -1.56 1.42 -14.49
CA MET A 376 -0.33 2.12 -14.11
C MET A 376 -0.39 2.46 -12.63
N VAL A 377 0.56 1.95 -11.85
CA VAL A 377 0.66 2.16 -10.40
C VAL A 377 2.07 2.57 -10.00
N SER A 378 2.22 3.14 -8.81
CA SER A 378 3.53 3.35 -8.21
C SER A 378 4.27 2.03 -8.03
N GLY A 379 5.60 2.08 -8.14
CA GLY A 379 6.43 1.02 -7.56
C GLY A 379 6.36 1.01 -6.03
N ARG A 380 7.19 0.14 -5.45
CA ARG A 380 7.13 -0.21 -4.03
C ARG A 380 8.41 0.16 -3.31
N PHE A 381 8.28 0.47 -2.03
CA PHE A 381 9.45 0.59 -1.17
C PHE A 381 10.08 -0.78 -0.94
N ARG A 382 11.42 -0.86 -1.02
CA ARG A 382 12.15 -2.13 -0.95
C ARG A 382 12.13 -2.77 0.43
N ASN A 383 12.01 -1.95 1.47
CA ASN A 383 12.01 -2.39 2.87
C ASN A 383 10.72 -3.14 3.26
N ASN A 384 9.55 -2.63 2.87
CA ASN A 384 8.25 -3.12 3.33
C ASN A 384 7.28 -3.48 2.18
N ASN A 385 7.71 -3.39 0.93
CA ASN A 385 6.92 -3.70 -0.27
C ASN A 385 5.62 -2.90 -0.42
N ARG A 386 5.47 -1.79 0.33
CA ARG A 386 4.31 -0.92 0.25
C ARG A 386 4.43 -0.01 -0.97
N PRO A 387 3.35 0.21 -1.75
CA PRO A 387 3.36 1.23 -2.79
C PRO A 387 3.67 2.61 -2.22
N TRP A 388 4.51 3.40 -2.89
CA TRP A 388 4.79 4.75 -2.41
C TRP A 388 3.59 5.69 -2.58
N CYS A 389 2.71 5.43 -3.55
CA CYS A 389 1.50 6.22 -3.76
C CYS A 389 0.36 5.68 -2.87
N PRO A 390 -0.20 6.51 -1.96
CA PRO A 390 -1.33 6.12 -1.13
C PRO A 390 -2.55 5.66 -1.96
N TYR A 391 -2.89 6.37 -3.04
CA TYR A 391 -4.01 6.00 -3.90
C TYR A 391 -3.78 4.68 -4.64
N CYS A 392 -2.53 4.36 -5.01
CA CYS A 392 -2.22 3.05 -5.58
C CYS A 392 -2.46 1.96 -4.54
N ARG A 393 -2.03 2.18 -3.29
CA ARG A 393 -2.26 1.26 -2.16
C ARG A 393 -3.75 1.03 -1.90
N TYR A 394 -4.57 2.08 -1.91
CA TYR A 394 -6.03 1.96 -1.69
C TYR A 394 -6.73 1.25 -2.85
N SER A 395 -6.18 1.34 -4.06
CA SER A 395 -6.78 0.71 -5.23
C SER A 395 -6.46 -0.78 -5.36
N GLU A 396 -5.41 -1.30 -4.72
CA GLU A 396 -4.90 -2.65 -5.01
C GLU A 396 -5.98 -3.73 -4.83
N LEU A 397 -6.58 -3.80 -3.64
CA LEU A 397 -7.56 -4.84 -3.32
C LEU A 397 -8.91 -4.61 -4.01
N PRO A 398 -9.51 -3.40 -3.99
CA PRO A 398 -10.75 -3.12 -4.70
C PRO A 398 -10.69 -3.47 -6.19
N LEU A 399 -9.58 -3.10 -6.85
CA LEU A 399 -9.39 -3.33 -8.28
C LEU A 399 -9.18 -4.81 -8.58
N GLU A 400 -8.35 -5.50 -7.80
CA GLU A 400 -8.14 -6.95 -7.93
C GLU A 400 -9.47 -7.70 -7.80
N TYR A 401 -10.25 -7.41 -6.75
CA TYR A 401 -11.58 -7.97 -6.56
C TYR A 401 -12.46 -7.70 -7.77
N ALA A 402 -12.61 -6.43 -8.18
CA ALA A 402 -13.53 -6.07 -9.25
C ALA A 402 -13.12 -6.66 -10.60
N PHE A 403 -11.81 -6.79 -10.88
CA PHE A 403 -11.32 -7.46 -12.07
C PHE A 403 -11.76 -8.92 -12.09
N TYR A 404 -11.54 -9.66 -11.00
CA TYR A 404 -11.95 -11.05 -10.92
C TYR A 404 -13.47 -11.23 -10.96
N SER A 405 -14.25 -10.32 -10.36
CA SER A 405 -15.71 -10.42 -10.35
C SER A 405 -16.37 -9.99 -11.66
N TYR A 406 -15.89 -8.94 -12.32
CA TYR A 406 -16.68 -8.25 -13.35
C TYR A 406 -15.98 -8.13 -14.70
N ALA A 407 -14.66 -8.38 -14.79
CA ALA A 407 -13.99 -8.31 -16.07
C ALA A 407 -14.51 -9.42 -17.02
N PRO A 408 -14.36 -9.23 -18.34
CA PRO A 408 -14.75 -10.24 -19.32
C PRO A 408 -14.05 -11.58 -19.07
N LYS A 409 -14.64 -12.66 -19.59
CA LYS A 409 -13.96 -13.97 -19.58
C LYS A 409 -12.62 -13.87 -20.32
N ASN A 410 -11.61 -14.55 -19.79
CA ASN A 410 -10.24 -14.55 -20.31
C ASN A 410 -9.55 -13.17 -20.31
N ALA A 411 -10.10 -12.17 -19.62
CA ALA A 411 -9.50 -10.85 -19.55
C ALA A 411 -8.12 -10.88 -18.88
N ARG A 412 -7.27 -9.93 -19.27
CA ARG A 412 -5.94 -9.73 -18.70
C ARG A 412 -5.80 -8.32 -18.16
N LEU A 413 -5.23 -8.19 -16.98
CA LEU A 413 -4.82 -6.93 -16.39
C LEU A 413 -3.30 -6.90 -16.31
N ILE A 414 -2.67 -5.99 -17.04
CA ILE A 414 -1.24 -5.71 -16.95
C ILE A 414 -1.07 -4.58 -15.94
N ARG A 415 -0.59 -4.90 -14.73
CA ARG A 415 -0.23 -3.93 -13.70
C ARG A 415 1.21 -3.47 -13.93
N VAL A 416 1.40 -2.20 -14.26
CA VAL A 416 2.73 -1.63 -14.48
C VAL A 416 3.15 -0.82 -13.25
N GLU A 417 4.18 -1.28 -12.57
CA GLU A 417 4.83 -0.53 -11.51
C GLU A 417 5.84 0.44 -12.13
N VAL A 418 5.59 1.74 -12.03
CA VAL A 418 6.31 2.76 -12.80
C VAL A 418 7.76 2.99 -12.36
N THR A 419 7.96 3.61 -11.20
CA THR A 419 9.26 3.95 -10.63
C THR A 419 9.27 3.51 -9.18
N ASP A 420 10.46 3.22 -8.64
CA ASP A 420 10.62 2.73 -7.25
C ASP A 420 10.35 3.82 -6.21
N SER A 421 10.39 5.10 -6.61
CA SER A 421 10.22 6.22 -5.69
C SER A 421 9.51 7.41 -6.31
N TYR A 422 8.87 8.18 -5.45
CA TYR A 422 8.24 9.41 -5.87
C TYR A 422 9.20 10.51 -6.29
N ALA A 423 10.39 10.59 -5.66
CA ALA A 423 11.42 11.54 -6.05
C ALA A 423 11.87 11.35 -7.51
N GLU A 424 11.84 10.11 -8.00
CA GLU A 424 12.05 9.77 -9.39
C GLU A 424 10.81 10.11 -10.25
N TRP A 425 9.61 9.71 -9.79
CA TRP A 425 8.35 10.00 -10.47
C TRP A 425 8.12 11.50 -10.77
N ARG A 426 8.53 12.41 -9.87
CA ARG A 426 8.39 13.86 -10.07
C ARG A 426 9.26 14.40 -11.20
N LYS A 427 10.32 13.68 -11.58
CA LYS A 427 11.19 14.07 -12.70
C LYS A 427 10.52 13.64 -14.01
N ARG A 428 11.06 14.12 -15.13
CA ARG A 428 10.66 13.59 -16.43
C ARG A 428 11.19 12.16 -16.56
N THR A 429 10.27 11.20 -16.56
CA THR A 429 10.54 9.78 -16.80
C THR A 429 10.16 9.40 -18.22
N GLU A 430 10.58 8.23 -18.67
CA GLU A 430 10.19 7.58 -19.92
C GLU A 430 8.67 7.48 -20.03
N PHE A 431 7.99 7.08 -18.95
CA PHE A 431 6.53 7.04 -18.88
C PHE A 431 5.87 8.41 -19.11
N THR A 432 6.42 9.48 -18.54
CA THR A 432 5.89 10.85 -18.72
C THR A 432 6.17 11.41 -20.12
N ALA A 433 7.23 10.93 -20.78
CA ALA A 433 7.68 11.38 -22.09
C ALA A 433 7.05 10.58 -23.25
N ASP A 434 6.58 9.36 -22.96
CA ASP A 434 5.88 8.47 -23.88
C ASP A 434 4.65 9.18 -24.47
N GLN A 435 4.58 9.25 -25.80
CA GLN A 435 3.52 9.98 -26.49
C GLN A 435 2.17 9.29 -26.46
N ASN A 436 2.15 7.96 -26.30
CA ASN A 436 0.94 7.15 -26.24
C ASN A 436 0.31 7.19 -24.85
N LEU A 437 1.15 7.19 -23.80
CA LEU A 437 0.69 7.24 -22.42
C LEU A 437 0.53 8.66 -21.88
N GLN A 438 1.56 9.51 -22.08
CA GLN A 438 1.73 10.81 -21.43
C GLN A 438 1.37 10.75 -19.93
N LEU A 439 1.92 9.75 -19.23
CA LEU A 439 1.46 9.38 -17.90
C LEU A 439 1.84 10.47 -16.88
N LYS A 440 0.85 11.19 -16.36
CA LYS A 440 1.04 12.29 -15.38
C LYS A 440 0.64 11.91 -13.96
N ILE A 441 -0.18 10.89 -13.79
CA ILE A 441 -0.74 10.48 -12.51
C ILE A 441 -0.76 8.96 -12.40
N VAL A 442 -0.64 8.46 -11.19
CA VAL A 442 -0.91 7.07 -10.79
C VAL A 442 -1.77 7.10 -9.52
N PRO A 443 -2.68 6.14 -9.29
CA PRO A 443 -3.04 5.06 -10.20
C PRO A 443 -3.78 5.55 -11.46
N LEU A 444 -3.59 4.87 -12.59
CA LEU A 444 -4.36 5.15 -13.80
C LEU A 444 -4.60 3.89 -14.64
N MET A 445 -5.87 3.63 -14.94
CA MET A 445 -6.31 2.53 -15.78
C MET A 445 -6.46 2.96 -17.24
N PHE A 446 -6.06 2.07 -18.13
CA PHE A 446 -6.39 2.11 -19.55
C PHE A 446 -7.03 0.80 -19.97
N LYS A 447 -7.96 0.87 -20.91
CA LYS A 447 -8.33 -0.27 -21.75
C LYS A 447 -7.51 -0.18 -23.03
N ILE A 448 -6.85 -1.27 -23.41
CA ILE A 448 -6.00 -1.30 -24.62
C ILE A 448 -6.61 -2.19 -25.69
N ASP A 449 -6.55 -1.72 -26.94
CA ASP A 449 -7.05 -2.42 -28.13
C ASP A 449 -5.98 -2.51 -29.19
N GLN A 450 -5.91 -3.64 -29.90
CA GLN A 450 -5.19 -3.70 -31.17
C GLN A 450 -6.00 -2.98 -32.25
N LEU A 451 -5.35 -2.07 -32.97
CA LEU A 451 -5.84 -1.53 -34.22
C LEU A 451 -5.25 -2.33 -35.39
N PRO A 452 -6.03 -2.56 -36.46
CA PRO A 452 -5.52 -3.21 -37.65
C PRO A 452 -4.39 -2.40 -38.26
N ALA A 453 -3.43 -3.11 -38.88
CA ALA A 453 -2.33 -2.47 -39.58
C ALA A 453 -2.86 -1.55 -40.69
N THR A 454 -2.29 -0.36 -40.81
CA THR A 454 -2.64 0.60 -41.88
C THR A 454 -2.15 0.17 -43.26
N THR A 455 -1.26 -0.83 -43.32
CA THR A 455 -0.78 -1.46 -44.56
C THR A 455 -0.79 -2.99 -44.40
N PRO A 456 -0.88 -3.77 -45.49
CA PRO A 456 -0.97 -5.24 -45.42
C PRO A 456 0.16 -5.94 -44.66
N ASN A 457 1.34 -5.32 -44.61
CA ASN A 457 2.52 -5.82 -43.88
C ASN A 457 2.98 -4.88 -42.77
N GLY A 458 2.15 -3.91 -42.37
CA GLY A 458 2.46 -2.96 -41.32
C GLY A 458 2.30 -3.56 -39.92
N PRO A 459 2.98 -3.02 -38.89
CA PRO A 459 2.71 -3.41 -37.53
C PRO A 459 1.27 -3.01 -37.13
N LYS A 460 0.59 -3.86 -36.37
CA LYS A 460 -0.59 -3.46 -35.61
C LYS A 460 -0.17 -2.39 -34.60
N SER A 461 -1.04 -1.43 -34.32
CA SER A 461 -0.80 -0.39 -33.31
C SER A 461 -1.75 -0.55 -32.13
N ILE A 462 -1.38 -0.06 -30.95
CA ILE A 462 -2.25 -0.08 -29.76
C ILE A 462 -3.03 1.23 -29.65
N LYS A 463 -4.33 1.14 -29.40
CA LYS A 463 -5.15 2.25 -28.91
C LYS A 463 -5.27 2.19 -27.39
N PHE A 464 -4.96 3.30 -26.73
CA PHE A 464 -5.11 3.45 -25.29
C PHE A 464 -6.37 4.27 -24.99
N THR A 465 -7.32 3.69 -24.25
CA THR A 465 -8.51 4.39 -23.77
C THR A 465 -8.37 4.62 -22.27
N GLN A 466 -8.18 5.87 -21.87
CA GLN A 466 -7.95 6.24 -20.47
C GLN A 466 -9.25 6.26 -19.67
N HIS A 467 -9.23 5.67 -18.48
CA HIS A 467 -10.32 5.74 -17.52
C HIS A 467 -9.85 6.46 -16.26
N LYS A 468 -10.54 7.52 -15.84
CA LYS A 468 -10.24 8.25 -14.59
C LYS A 468 -11.43 8.12 -13.67
N ILE A 469 -11.42 7.07 -12.86
CA ILE A 469 -12.48 6.74 -11.91
C ILE A 469 -11.91 6.58 -10.50
N ARG A 470 -12.78 6.45 -9.50
CA ARG A 470 -12.41 6.07 -8.14
C ARG A 470 -12.15 4.57 -8.07
N TYR A 471 -10.88 4.19 -8.01
CA TYR A 471 -10.47 2.77 -7.95
C TYR A 471 -10.59 2.16 -6.56
N ASP A 472 -10.93 2.95 -5.55
CA ASP A 472 -11.22 2.50 -4.19
C ASP A 472 -12.71 2.23 -3.96
N GLN A 473 -13.55 2.36 -5.01
CA GLN A 473 -15.00 2.19 -4.92
C GLN A 473 -15.48 1.08 -5.85
N LEU A 474 -16.40 0.24 -5.36
CA LEU A 474 -16.91 -0.89 -6.11
C LEU A 474 -17.75 -0.50 -7.33
N ALA A 475 -18.65 0.48 -7.18
CA ALA A 475 -19.59 0.84 -8.24
C ALA A 475 -18.90 1.33 -9.54
N PRO A 476 -17.93 2.27 -9.50
CA PRO A 476 -17.22 2.69 -10.70
C PRO A 476 -16.38 1.56 -11.34
N LEU A 477 -15.76 0.71 -10.52
CA LEU A 477 -14.99 -0.43 -11.02
C LEU A 477 -15.88 -1.47 -11.71
N ARG A 478 -17.05 -1.77 -11.13
CA ARG A 478 -18.05 -2.65 -11.71
C ARG A 478 -18.53 -2.10 -13.06
N GLU A 479 -18.93 -0.84 -13.10
CA GLU A 479 -19.39 -0.18 -14.33
C GLU A 479 -18.32 -0.27 -15.43
N LEU A 480 -17.07 0.06 -15.09
CA LEU A 480 -15.95 -0.07 -16.03
C LEU A 480 -15.84 -1.47 -16.61
N PHE A 481 -15.70 -2.49 -15.76
CA PHE A 481 -15.43 -3.85 -16.25
C PHE A 481 -16.62 -4.48 -16.96
N THR A 482 -17.84 -4.26 -16.46
CA THR A 482 -19.08 -4.76 -17.11
C THR A 482 -19.36 -4.11 -18.46
N SER A 483 -18.88 -2.89 -18.72
CA SER A 483 -19.01 -2.24 -20.03
C SER A 483 -18.27 -2.96 -21.17
N TYR A 484 -17.42 -3.94 -20.84
CA TYR A 484 -16.65 -4.74 -21.78
C TYR A 484 -16.99 -6.24 -21.74
N ALA A 485 -17.90 -6.65 -20.84
CA ALA A 485 -18.21 -8.05 -20.52
C ALA A 485 -19.06 -8.77 -21.57
#